data_AF-A0A2V9XDR1-F1
#
_entry.id   AF-A0A2V9XDR1-F1
#
_cell.length_a   1.000
_cell.length_b   1.000
_cell.length_c   1.000
_cell.angle_alpha   90.00
_cell.angle_beta   90.00
_cell.angle_gamma   90.00
#
_symmetry.space_group_name_H-M   'P 1'
#
loop_
_entity.id
_entity.type
_entity.pdbx_description
1 polymer ?
#
loop_
_entity_poly.entity_id
_entity_poly.type
_entity_poly.pdbx_seq_one_letter_code
_entity_poly.pdbx_strand_id
1 'polypeptide(L)'
;IVWESKNNPATPDRVVAMRLFNTSVVGVPALTATRSGSELILSWPTSATGFTLESTGALPASSWTTVGGVVNNSVTNTIGPGNKFYRLRK
;
A
#
# COMPACT_ATOMS: atom_id res chain seq x y z
N ILE A 1 0.98 33.48 2.34
CA ILE A 1 0.12 33.23 3.52
C ILE A 1 1.06 32.78 4.64
N VAL A 2 1.44 33.73 5.48
CA VAL A 2 2.37 33.53 6.60
C VAL A 2 1.54 33.03 7.78
N TRP A 3 1.88 31.87 8.34
CA TRP A 3 1.32 31.40 9.60
C TRP A 3 2.34 31.65 10.71
N GLU A 4 2.16 32.72 11.48
CA GLU A 4 2.85 32.90 12.76
C GLU A 4 2.12 32.09 13.84
N SER A 5 2.82 31.14 14.48
CA SER A 5 2.30 30.52 15.70
C SER A 5 2.67 31.38 16.91
N LYS A 6 1.68 32.05 17.51
CA LYS A 6 1.82 32.65 18.85
C LYS A 6 1.91 31.53 19.88
N ASN A 7 3.12 31.15 20.27
CA ASN A 7 3.33 30.25 21.39
C ASN A 7 3.15 31.02 22.71
N ASN A 8 2.01 30.78 23.36
CA ASN A 8 1.67 31.20 24.71
C ASN A 8 2.50 30.37 25.74
N PRO A 9 3.22 30.96 26.71
CA PRO A 9 4.22 30.23 27.50
C PRO A 9 3.67 29.71 28.85
N ALA A 10 2.56 28.96 28.86
CA ALA A 10 1.96 28.51 30.12
C ALA A 10 1.88 26.98 30.35
N THR A 11 2.24 26.13 29.40
CA THR A 11 2.45 24.70 29.64
C THR A 11 3.43 24.15 28.61
N PRO A 12 4.43 23.31 28.98
CA PRO A 12 5.26 22.63 27.99
C PRO A 12 4.48 21.43 27.44
N ASP A 13 3.35 21.67 26.78
CA ASP A 13 2.65 20.60 26.08
C ASP A 13 3.39 20.36 24.76
N ARG A 14 4.39 19.48 24.82
CA ARG A 14 5.21 19.10 23.67
C ARG A 14 4.32 18.29 22.73
N VAL A 15 3.62 18.96 21.83
CA VAL A 15 2.93 18.31 20.72
C VAL A 15 4.00 17.73 19.79
N VAL A 16 4.33 16.45 20.00
CA VAL A 16 5.17 15.69 19.08
C VAL A 16 4.30 15.30 17.89
N ALA A 17 4.30 16.13 16.86
CA ALA A 17 3.74 15.75 15.57
C ALA A 17 4.68 14.76 14.89
N MET A 18 4.43 13.45 15.08
CA MET A 18 5.14 12.41 14.35
C MET A 18 4.58 12.34 12.92
N ARG A 19 5.23 13.03 11.97
CA ARG A 19 5.01 12.75 10.55
C ARG A 19 5.80 11.50 10.19
N LEU A 20 5.10 10.38 10.02
CA LEU A 20 5.63 9.20 9.37
C LEU A 20 5.89 9.55 7.90
N PHE A 21 7.14 9.84 7.55
CA PHE A 21 7.55 9.86 6.16
C PHE A 21 7.88 8.42 5.77
N ASN A 22 6.94 7.72 5.13
CA ASN A 22 7.26 6.49 4.43
C ASN A 22 8.21 6.84 3.30
N THR A 23 9.52 6.69 3.53
CA THR A 23 10.54 6.84 2.50
C THR A 23 10.28 5.81 1.42
N SER A 24 9.77 6.25 0.27
CA SER A 24 9.69 5.46 -0.95
C SER A 24 11.10 5.03 -1.32
N VAL A 25 11.47 3.80 -1.03
CA VAL A 25 12.71 3.21 -1.56
C VAL A 25 12.59 3.32 -3.07
N VAL A 26 13.49 4.07 -3.73
CA VAL A 26 13.60 4.09 -5.19
C VAL A 26 14.17 2.73 -5.59
N GLY A 27 13.28 1.75 -5.65
CA GLY A 27 13.51 0.33 -5.80
C GLY A 27 12.16 -0.35 -6.05
N VAL A 28 12.16 -1.63 -6.43
CA VAL A 28 10.94 -2.40 -6.72
C VAL A 28 9.89 -2.14 -5.62
N PRO A 29 8.67 -1.69 -5.95
CA PRO A 29 7.68 -1.32 -4.95
C PRO A 29 7.33 -2.51 -4.08
N ALA A 30 7.28 -2.29 -2.76
CA ALA A 30 6.84 -3.29 -1.81
C ALA A 30 5.33 -3.55 -1.99
N LEU A 31 4.96 -4.80 -2.24
CA LEU A 31 3.57 -5.24 -2.21
C LEU A 31 3.25 -5.70 -0.78
N THR A 32 2.29 -5.02 -0.15
CA THR A 32 1.79 -5.33 1.20
C THR A 32 0.52 -6.16 1.08
N ALA A 33 0.36 -7.14 1.98
CA ALA A 33 -0.81 -7.97 2.08
C ALA A 33 -1.35 -7.96 3.52
N THR A 34 -2.57 -7.48 3.71
CA THR A 34 -3.25 -7.40 5.01
C THR A 34 -4.54 -8.19 4.94
N ARG A 35 -4.73 -9.15 5.85
CA ARG A 35 -5.97 -9.92 5.95
C ARG A 35 -6.95 -9.25 6.90
N SER A 36 -8.21 -9.14 6.50
CA SER A 36 -9.33 -8.70 7.33
C SER A 36 -10.49 -9.70 7.17
N GLY A 37 -10.70 -10.58 8.16
CA GLY A 37 -11.71 -11.65 8.07
C GLY A 37 -11.47 -12.59 6.88
N SER A 38 -12.42 -12.61 5.95
CA SER A 38 -12.37 -13.35 4.67
C SER A 38 -11.85 -12.52 3.51
N GLU A 39 -11.30 -11.33 3.76
CA GLU A 39 -10.77 -10.43 2.75
C GLU A 39 -9.25 -10.30 2.85
N LEU A 40 -8.62 -10.15 1.70
CA LEU A 40 -7.21 -9.85 1.52
C LEU A 40 -7.09 -8.48 0.86
N ILE A 41 -6.54 -7.53 1.60
CA ILE A 41 -6.25 -6.18 1.14
C ILE A 41 -4.79 -6.18 0.66
N LEU A 42 -4.59 -5.91 -0.63
CA LEU A 42 -3.28 -5.78 -1.25
C LEU A 42 -3.03 -4.32 -1.58
N SER A 43 -1.89 -3.79 -1.16
CA SER A 43 -1.57 -2.38 -1.41
C SER A 43 -0.08 -2.15 -1.63
N TRP A 44 0.25 -1.07 -2.34
CA TRP A 44 1.62 -0.66 -2.61
C TRP A 44 1.74 0.86 -2.66
N PRO A 45 2.97 1.42 -2.55
CA PRO A 45 3.16 2.88 -2.52
C PRO A 45 2.53 3.57 -3.73
N THR A 46 1.85 4.71 -3.51
CA THR A 46 1.29 5.55 -4.59
C THR A 46 2.37 6.20 -5.45
N SER A 47 3.60 6.31 -4.94
CA SER A 47 4.78 6.73 -5.70
C SER A 47 5.17 5.74 -6.80
N ALA A 48 4.72 4.48 -6.73
CA ALA A 48 5.01 3.45 -7.71
C ALA A 48 4.07 3.53 -8.91
N THR A 49 4.35 4.48 -9.80
CA THR A 49 3.58 4.72 -11.02
C THR A 49 3.89 3.70 -12.11
N GLY A 50 2.86 3.35 -12.89
CA GLY A 50 2.97 2.43 -14.02
C GLY A 50 3.06 0.94 -13.65
N PHE A 51 2.93 0.59 -12.36
CA PHE A 51 2.84 -0.80 -11.94
C PHE A 51 1.39 -1.29 -11.98
N THR A 52 1.20 -2.52 -12.45
CA THR A 52 -0.05 -3.28 -12.41
C THR A 52 0.09 -4.45 -11.45
N LEU A 53 -0.99 -4.76 -10.74
CA LEU A 53 -1.06 -5.97 -9.93
C LEU A 53 -1.49 -7.13 -10.82
N GLU A 54 -0.73 -8.21 -10.77
CA GLU A 54 -1.08 -9.46 -11.45
C GLU A 54 -1.24 -10.59 -10.43
N SER A 55 -2.03 -11.60 -10.80
CA SER A 55 -2.23 -12.80 -10.00
C SER A 55 -2.16 -14.08 -10.83
N THR A 56 -1.89 -15.20 -10.13
CA THR A 56 -1.89 -16.55 -10.70
C THR A 56 -2.29 -17.57 -9.63
N GLY A 57 -2.80 -18.74 -10.05
CA GLY A 57 -3.25 -19.79 -9.13
C GLY A 57 -2.16 -20.78 -8.70
N ALA A 58 -1.03 -20.83 -9.41
CA ALA A 58 0.02 -21.83 -9.18
C ALA A 58 1.41 -21.26 -9.48
N LEU A 59 2.44 -21.85 -8.88
CA LEU A 59 3.84 -21.62 -9.22
C LEU A 59 4.50 -22.97 -9.56
N PRO A 60 5.38 -23.03 -10.59
CA PRO A 60 5.72 -21.97 -11.52
C PRO A 60 4.55 -21.62 -12.45
N ALA A 61 4.33 -20.32 -12.67
CA ALA A 61 3.24 -19.84 -13.52
C ALA A 61 3.71 -19.61 -14.96
N SER A 62 3.00 -20.18 -15.93
CA SER A 62 3.18 -19.87 -17.35
C SER A 62 2.54 -18.54 -17.73
N SER A 63 1.46 -18.15 -17.04
CA SER A 63 0.74 -16.90 -17.28
C SER A 63 0.32 -16.23 -15.98
N TRP A 64 0.26 -14.91 -16.04
CA TRP A 64 -0.22 -14.02 -15.00
C TRP A 64 -1.37 -13.19 -15.55
N THR A 65 -2.38 -12.93 -14.73
CA THR A 65 -3.57 -12.16 -15.13
C THR A 65 -3.66 -10.89 -14.30
N THR A 66 -3.90 -9.77 -14.98
CA THR A 66 -4.12 -8.48 -14.32
C THR A 66 -5.30 -8.55 -13.36
N VAL A 67 -5.10 -8.06 -12.14
CA VAL A 67 -6.14 -7.93 -11.12
C VAL A 67 -6.91 -6.63 -11.38
N GLY A 68 -8.22 -6.75 -11.60
CA GLY A 68 -9.12 -5.60 -11.74
C GLY A 68 -9.51 -5.00 -10.38
N GLY A 69 -10.21 -3.85 -10.41
CA GLY A 69 -10.76 -3.23 -9.21
C GLY A 69 -9.73 -2.53 -8.30
N VAL A 70 -8.51 -2.29 -8.81
CA VAL A 70 -7.48 -1.53 -8.09
C VAL A 70 -7.88 -0.05 -8.03
N VAL A 71 -7.90 0.51 -6.82
CA VAL A 71 -8.17 1.93 -6.56
C VAL A 71 -7.10 2.46 -5.60
N ASN A 72 -6.46 3.59 -5.94
CA ASN A 72 -5.39 4.20 -5.13
C ASN A 72 -4.27 3.21 -4.73
N ASN A 73 -3.81 2.38 -5.68
CA ASN A 73 -2.80 1.33 -5.44
C ASN A 73 -3.17 0.36 -4.31
N SER A 74 -4.47 0.09 -4.17
CA SER A 74 -5.02 -0.86 -3.22
C SER A 74 -6.15 -1.66 -3.88
N VAL A 75 -6.30 -2.93 -3.50
CA VAL A 75 -7.44 -3.76 -3.89
C VAL A 75 -7.81 -4.70 -2.76
N THR A 76 -9.11 -4.89 -2.56
CA THR A 76 -9.66 -5.87 -1.62
C THR A 76 -10.19 -7.06 -2.41
N ASN A 77 -9.64 -8.24 -2.12
CA ASN A 77 -10.06 -9.49 -2.74
C ASN A 77 -10.65 -10.43 -1.67
N THR A 78 -11.74 -11.11 -1.99
CA THR A 78 -12.22 -12.22 -1.15
C THR A 78 -11.22 -13.38 -1.19
N ILE A 79 -10.87 -13.91 -0.03
CA ILE A 79 -10.06 -15.10 0.12
C ILE A 79 -10.92 -16.30 -0.28
N GLY A 80 -10.69 -16.79 -1.49
CA GLY A 80 -11.34 -17.98 -2.03
C GLY A 80 -10.62 -19.28 -1.63
N PRO A 81 -11.17 -20.43 -2.04
CA PRO A 81 -10.50 -21.72 -1.86
C PRO A 81 -9.24 -21.82 -2.72
N GLY A 82 -8.20 -22.45 -2.18
CA GLY A 82 -6.93 -22.69 -2.87
C GLY A 82 -5.91 -21.55 -2.75
N ASN A 83 -4.81 -21.70 -3.48
CA ASN A 83 -3.71 -20.74 -3.46
C ASN A 83 -3.90 -19.67 -4.53
N LYS A 84 -3.52 -18.44 -4.20
CA LYS A 84 -3.38 -17.35 -5.18
C LYS A 84 -2.11 -16.58 -4.88
N PHE A 85 -1.32 -16.36 -5.91
CA PHE A 85 -0.04 -15.66 -5.85
C PHE A 85 -0.19 -14.31 -6.53
N TYR A 86 0.54 -13.31 -6.05
CA TYR A 86 0.42 -11.93 -6.50
C TYR A 86 1.79 -11.33 -6.75
N ARG A 87 1.89 -10.45 -7.75
CA ARG A 87 3.10 -9.66 -8.02
C ARG A 87 2.75 -8.30 -8.61
N LEU A 88 3.65 -7.34 -8.44
CA LEU A 88 3.63 -6.09 -9.19
C LEU A 88 4.47 -6.24 -10.46
N ARG A 89 3.92 -5.78 -11.59
CA ARG A 89 4.58 -5.77 -12.89
C ARG A 89 4.55 -4.35 -13.45
N LYS A 90 5.63 -3.92 -14.09
CA LYS A 90 5.71 -2.65 -14.83
C LYS A 90 5.66 -2.96 -16.32
#